data_AF-A0A9C6WM56-F1
#
_entry.id   AF-A0A9C6WM56-F1
#
_cell.length_a   1.000
_cell.length_b   1.000
_cell.length_c   1.000
_cell.angle_alpha   90.00
_cell.angle_beta   90.00
_cell.angle_gamma   90.00
#
_symmetry.space_group_name_H-M   'P 1'
#
loop_
_entity.id
_entity.type
_entity.pdbx_description
1 polymer ?
#
loop_
_entity_poly.entity_id
_entity_poly.type
_entity_poly.pdbx_seq_one_letter_code
_entity_poly.pdbx_strand_id
1 'polypeptide(L)'
;MEGRQNLDATRKCLLASLETSSAIGSALDESESRLELLRQRCQSLQTSFRPISMQKCSFMDVGYGIDSVLCSAAAVLKVFEFVQHLENSPLTDPGSDLCSYVSDAKKLEEALKLFTDNCTLAIGWLQGVLDFLQDKAITNEFYLFQVKKSLRILRELQAVEEGVRINGGFPSAALDNLETEFQRLLMANSMPIPLVSLGSHVATQALPGSVMGKLQAIIERLNANSRLAKCKSIYVEVRGTNAQRTLNTLGLRFLQLNLRMSGK
;
A
#
# COMPACT_ATOMS: atom_id res chain seq x y z
N MET A 1 -24.02 38.08 14.69
CA MET A 1 -23.14 37.91 13.50
C MET A 1 -22.59 36.48 13.37
N GLU A 2 -22.36 35.74 14.45
CA GLU A 2 -21.82 34.36 14.43
C GLU A 2 -22.67 33.31 13.67
N GLY A 3 -24.00 33.36 13.77
CA GLY A 3 -24.85 32.34 13.13
C GLY A 3 -24.77 32.31 11.59
N ARG A 4 -24.49 33.45 10.96
CA ARG A 4 -24.36 33.57 9.49
C ARG A 4 -23.01 33.04 9.00
N GLN A 5 -21.95 33.26 9.78
CA GLN A 5 -20.61 32.76 9.48
C GLN A 5 -20.51 31.25 9.69
N ASN A 6 -21.16 30.70 10.71
CA ASN A 6 -21.25 29.25 10.90
C ASN A 6 -22.02 28.56 9.77
N LEU A 7 -23.08 29.18 9.27
CA LEU A 7 -23.88 28.59 8.18
C LEU A 7 -23.12 28.61 6.84
N ASP A 8 -22.36 29.67 6.56
CA ASP A 8 -21.47 29.74 5.40
C ASP A 8 -20.29 28.75 5.50
N ALA A 9 -19.73 28.56 6.70
CA ALA A 9 -18.67 27.57 6.94
C ALA A 9 -19.19 26.14 6.72
N THR A 10 -20.37 25.81 7.24
CA THR A 10 -21.02 24.51 7.04
C THR A 10 -21.35 24.27 5.56
N ARG A 11 -21.83 25.30 4.85
CA ARG A 11 -22.10 25.21 3.40
C ARG A 11 -20.82 24.94 2.60
N LYS A 12 -19.72 25.63 2.91
CA LYS A 12 -18.42 25.40 2.26
C LYS A 12 -17.89 24.00 2.54
N CYS A 13 -18.04 23.52 3.77
CA CYS A 13 -17.66 22.16 4.16
C CYS A 13 -18.45 21.11 3.36
N LEU A 14 -19.77 21.27 3.26
CA LEU A 14 -20.64 20.37 2.49
C LEU A 14 -20.33 20.37 0.99
N LEU A 15 -20.03 21.53 0.41
CA LEU A 15 -19.63 21.63 -1.01
C LEU A 15 -18.29 20.92 -1.25
N ALA A 16 -17.31 21.11 -0.37
CA ALA A 16 -16.03 20.41 -0.46
C ALA A 16 -16.21 18.89 -0.31
N SER A 17 -17.09 18.43 0.59
CA SER A 17 -17.42 17.00 0.73
C SER A 17 -18.13 16.45 -0.52
N LEU A 18 -19.01 17.23 -1.15
CA LEU A 18 -19.70 16.83 -2.38
C LEU A 18 -18.74 16.73 -3.56
N GLU A 19 -17.85 17.71 -3.73
CA GLU A 19 -16.79 17.67 -4.75
C GLU A 19 -15.87 16.45 -4.55
N THR A 20 -15.48 16.17 -3.30
CA THR A 20 -14.68 14.99 -2.97
C THR A 20 -15.42 13.68 -3.32
N SER A 21 -16.71 13.59 -2.99
CA SER A 21 -17.55 12.43 -3.32
C SER A 21 -17.67 12.24 -4.83
N SER A 22 -17.80 13.33 -5.60
CA SER A 22 -17.87 13.26 -7.07
C SER A 22 -16.54 12.81 -7.69
N ALA A 23 -15.41 13.27 -7.17
CA ALA A 23 -14.08 12.84 -7.61
C ALA A 23 -13.83 11.34 -7.31
N ILE A 24 -14.30 10.85 -6.16
CA ILE A 24 -14.27 9.43 -5.82
C ILE A 24 -15.14 8.62 -6.79
N GLY A 25 -16.35 9.10 -7.12
CA GLY A 25 -17.23 8.46 -8.10
C GLY A 25 -16.58 8.32 -9.48
N SER A 26 -15.95 9.38 -9.99
CA SER A 26 -15.25 9.33 -11.28
C SER A 26 -14.02 8.41 -11.26
N ALA A 27 -13.28 8.37 -10.16
CA ALA A 27 -12.15 7.44 -10.00
C ALA A 27 -12.61 5.98 -9.94
N LEU A 28 -13.79 5.71 -9.38
CA LEU A 28 -14.39 4.38 -9.31
C LEU A 28 -14.83 3.89 -10.70
N ASP A 29 -15.52 4.72 -11.48
CA ASP A 29 -15.90 4.39 -12.87
C ASP A 29 -14.66 4.13 -13.76
N GLU A 30 -13.59 4.91 -13.58
CA GLU A 30 -12.32 4.69 -14.26
C GLU A 30 -11.70 3.35 -13.84
N SER A 31 -11.75 2.99 -12.56
CA SER A 31 -11.26 1.70 -12.06
C SER A 31 -12.05 0.51 -12.61
N GLU A 32 -13.37 0.64 -12.76
CA GLU A 32 -14.24 -0.39 -13.32
C GLU A 32 -13.92 -0.63 -14.81
N SER A 33 -13.77 0.44 -15.58
CA SER A 33 -13.38 0.34 -16.99
C SER A 33 -12.00 -0.31 -17.19
N ARG A 34 -11.06 -0.07 -16.27
CA ARG A 34 -9.73 -0.71 -16.27
C ARG A 34 -9.80 -2.18 -15.94
N LEU A 35 -10.67 -2.58 -15.01
CA LEU A 35 -10.86 -3.98 -14.63
C LEU A 35 -11.45 -4.79 -15.78
N GLU A 36 -12.42 -4.22 -16.52
CA GLU A 36 -13.00 -4.87 -17.69
C GLU A 36 -11.96 -5.04 -18.82
N LEU A 37 -11.10 -4.03 -19.04
CA LEU A 37 -9.98 -4.12 -19.97
C LEU A 37 -8.98 -5.23 -19.58
N LEU A 38 -8.66 -5.34 -18.28
CA LEU A 38 -7.78 -6.39 -17.73
C LEU A 38 -8.38 -7.78 -17.95
N ARG A 39 -9.67 -7.94 -17.64
CA ARG A 39 -10.42 -9.20 -17.87
C ARG A 39 -10.38 -9.61 -19.34
N GLN A 40 -10.65 -8.68 -20.24
CA GLN A 40 -10.62 -8.92 -21.68
C GLN A 40 -9.22 -9.33 -22.16
N ARG A 41 -8.17 -8.69 -21.63
CA ARG A 41 -6.77 -9.05 -21.93
C ARG A 41 -6.40 -10.42 -21.39
N CYS A 42 -6.83 -10.79 -20.19
CA CYS A 42 -6.60 -12.14 -19.61
C CYS A 42 -7.24 -13.23 -20.46
N GLN A 43 -8.46 -13.01 -20.95
CA GLN A 43 -9.13 -13.94 -21.87
C GLN A 43 -8.42 -14.04 -23.22
N SER A 44 -7.94 -12.91 -23.76
CA SER A 44 -7.11 -12.88 -24.98
C SER A 44 -5.77 -13.62 -24.79
N LEU A 45 -5.20 -13.55 -23.59
CA LEU A 45 -3.99 -14.27 -23.23
C LEU A 45 -4.27 -15.79 -23.18
N GLN A 46 -5.33 -16.20 -22.49
CA GLN A 46 -5.71 -17.61 -22.34
C GLN A 46 -5.98 -18.28 -23.71
N THR A 47 -6.66 -17.57 -24.61
CA THR A 47 -6.91 -18.03 -25.98
C THR A 47 -5.63 -18.15 -26.81
N SER A 48 -4.66 -17.25 -26.61
CA SER A 48 -3.37 -17.31 -27.30
C SER A 48 -2.44 -18.43 -26.82
N PHE A 49 -2.58 -18.89 -25.56
CA PHE A 49 -1.79 -19.99 -24.99
C PHE A 49 -2.32 -21.40 -25.33
N ARG A 50 -3.60 -21.51 -25.69
CA ARG A 50 -4.25 -22.79 -26.01
C ARG A 50 -3.54 -23.62 -27.12
N PRO A 51 -3.06 -23.01 -28.23
CA PRO A 51 -2.31 -23.74 -29.26
C PRO A 51 -0.92 -24.18 -28.79
N ILE A 52 -0.27 -23.37 -27.95
CA ILE A 52 1.07 -23.64 -27.40
C ILE A 52 1.03 -24.85 -26.46
N SER A 53 -0.04 -24.98 -25.68
CA SER A 53 -0.25 -26.13 -24.78
C SER A 53 -0.61 -27.44 -25.51
N MET A 54 -1.13 -27.37 -26.74
CA MET A 54 -1.53 -28.57 -27.51
C MET A 54 -0.39 -29.15 -28.36
N GLN A 55 0.66 -28.38 -28.64
CA GLN A 55 1.78 -28.82 -29.47
C GLN A 55 2.89 -29.39 -28.59
N LYS A 56 2.89 -30.72 -28.37
CA LYS A 56 4.02 -31.44 -27.76
C LYS A 56 5.22 -31.38 -28.70
N CYS A 57 6.06 -30.36 -28.56
CA CYS A 57 7.36 -30.34 -29.20
C CYS A 57 8.41 -31.02 -28.31
N SER A 58 9.10 -32.03 -28.83
CA SER A 58 10.20 -32.71 -28.13
C SER A 58 11.43 -31.81 -28.08
N PHE A 59 11.53 -30.99 -27.04
CA PHE A 59 12.76 -30.29 -26.70
C PHE A 59 13.15 -30.68 -25.27
N MET A 60 14.14 -31.56 -25.10
CA MET A 60 14.53 -32.00 -23.75
C MET A 60 15.30 -30.92 -22.96
N ASP A 61 15.90 -29.93 -23.65
CA ASP A 61 16.60 -28.80 -23.02
C ASP A 61 15.72 -27.54 -22.89
N VAL A 62 14.82 -27.31 -23.87
CA VAL A 62 13.81 -26.24 -23.81
C VAL A 62 12.58 -26.65 -22.96
N GLY A 63 12.38 -27.95 -22.72
CA GLY A 63 11.28 -28.48 -21.91
C GLY A 63 11.35 -28.01 -20.46
N TYR A 64 12.55 -27.97 -19.87
CA TYR A 64 12.75 -27.40 -18.53
C TYR A 64 12.48 -25.89 -18.50
N GLY A 65 12.88 -25.15 -19.55
CA GLY A 65 12.60 -23.72 -19.68
C GLY A 65 11.12 -23.40 -19.90
N ILE A 66 10.43 -24.18 -20.74
CA ILE A 66 8.98 -24.03 -21.00
C ILE A 66 8.17 -24.38 -19.76
N ASP A 67 8.48 -25.50 -19.09
CA ASP A 67 7.80 -25.89 -17.85
C ASP A 67 8.05 -24.85 -16.74
N SER A 68 9.24 -24.25 -16.70
CA SER A 68 9.56 -23.17 -15.75
C SER A 68 8.83 -21.86 -16.06
N VAL A 69 8.69 -21.49 -17.35
CA VAL A 69 7.86 -20.35 -17.78
C VAL A 69 6.39 -20.58 -17.44
N LEU A 70 5.86 -21.77 -17.72
CA LEU A 70 4.48 -22.12 -17.42
C LEU A 70 4.21 -22.13 -15.91
N CYS A 71 5.12 -22.70 -15.11
CA CYS A 71 5.04 -22.66 -13.65
C CYS A 71 5.08 -21.22 -13.12
N SER A 72 5.98 -20.37 -13.63
CA SER A 72 6.10 -18.97 -13.22
C SER A 72 4.86 -18.16 -13.61
N ALA A 73 4.33 -18.35 -14.82
CA ALA A 73 3.10 -17.69 -15.26
C ALA A 73 1.88 -18.15 -14.45
N ALA A 74 1.77 -19.44 -14.14
CA ALA A 74 0.73 -19.97 -13.27
C ALA A 74 0.84 -19.41 -11.83
N ALA A 75 2.06 -19.24 -11.32
CA ALA A 75 2.30 -18.61 -10.03
C ALA A 75 1.89 -17.13 -10.03
N VAL A 76 2.24 -16.38 -11.08
CA VAL A 76 1.78 -14.98 -11.27
C VAL A 76 0.25 -14.89 -11.23
N LEU A 77 -0.44 -15.77 -11.95
CA LEU A 77 -1.92 -15.82 -11.96
C LEU A 77 -2.49 -16.14 -10.58
N LYS A 78 -1.94 -17.12 -9.87
CA LYS A 78 -2.39 -17.46 -8.50
C LYS A 78 -2.17 -16.33 -7.49
N VAL A 79 -1.03 -15.64 -7.59
CA VAL A 79 -0.74 -14.49 -6.74
C VAL A 79 -1.72 -13.35 -7.06
N PHE A 80 -2.04 -13.13 -8.33
CA PHE A 80 -3.04 -12.15 -8.73
C PHE A 80 -4.45 -12.49 -8.19
N GLU A 81 -4.88 -13.75 -8.32
CA GLU A 81 -6.14 -14.22 -7.72
C GLU A 81 -6.17 -14.02 -6.20
N PHE A 82 -5.06 -14.30 -5.52
CA PHE A 82 -4.93 -14.07 -4.07
C PHE A 82 -5.01 -12.58 -3.70
N VAL A 83 -4.36 -11.71 -4.47
CA VAL A 83 -4.44 -10.25 -4.28
C VAL A 83 -5.87 -9.76 -4.51
N GLN A 84 -6.58 -10.25 -5.54
CA GLN A 84 -8.00 -9.92 -5.74
C GLN A 84 -8.87 -10.40 -4.57
N HIS A 85 -8.60 -11.58 -4.01
CA HIS A 85 -9.31 -12.04 -2.82
C HIS A 85 -9.04 -11.18 -1.58
N LEU A 86 -7.81 -10.68 -1.42
CA LEU A 86 -7.46 -9.75 -0.35
C LEU A 86 -8.08 -8.36 -0.54
N GLU A 87 -8.17 -7.86 -1.78
CA GLU A 87 -8.85 -6.60 -2.11
C GLU A 87 -10.37 -6.69 -1.89
N ASN A 88 -10.97 -7.83 -2.21
CA ASN A 88 -12.41 -8.08 -2.01
C ASN A 88 -12.78 -8.43 -0.56
N SER A 89 -11.79 -8.75 0.28
CA SER A 89 -11.99 -8.83 1.72
C SER A 89 -12.02 -7.40 2.25
N PRO A 90 -13.06 -6.96 2.99
CA PRO A 90 -13.04 -5.64 3.59
C PRO A 90 -11.83 -5.61 4.52
N LEU A 91 -10.82 -4.78 4.22
CA LEU A 91 -9.80 -4.48 5.22
C LEU A 91 -10.54 -3.92 6.42
N THR A 92 -10.58 -4.70 7.49
CA THR A 92 -11.21 -4.34 8.76
C THR A 92 -10.66 -2.99 9.21
N ASP A 93 -11.46 -2.09 9.79
CA ASP A 93 -10.91 -0.83 10.31
C ASP A 93 -9.81 -1.15 11.35
N PRO A 94 -8.60 -0.57 11.25
CA PRO A 94 -7.50 -0.86 12.17
C PRO A 94 -7.84 -0.50 13.64
N GLY A 95 -8.82 0.37 13.86
CA GLY A 95 -9.37 0.68 15.19
C GLY A 95 -10.20 -0.45 15.80
N SER A 96 -10.78 -1.33 14.98
CA SER A 96 -11.60 -2.47 15.42
C SER A 96 -10.79 -3.75 15.66
N ASP A 97 -9.87 -4.11 14.75
CA ASP A 97 -8.96 -5.26 14.91
C ASP A 97 -7.58 -5.00 14.27
N LEU A 98 -6.70 -4.39 15.05
CA LEU A 98 -5.34 -4.07 14.62
C LEU A 98 -4.50 -5.32 14.28
N CYS A 99 -4.70 -6.43 14.99
CA CYS A 99 -3.89 -7.63 14.81
C CYS A 99 -4.16 -8.27 13.45
N SER A 100 -5.45 -8.41 13.10
CA SER A 100 -5.85 -8.90 11.78
C SER A 100 -5.42 -7.92 10.70
N TYR A 101 -5.59 -6.60 10.93
CA TYR A 101 -5.17 -5.58 9.97
C TYR A 101 -3.68 -5.64 9.62
N VAL A 102 -2.81 -5.66 10.61
CA VAL A 102 -1.35 -5.73 10.41
C VAL A 102 -0.96 -7.04 9.73
N SER A 103 -1.66 -8.13 10.04
CA SER A 103 -1.42 -9.44 9.42
C SER A 103 -1.82 -9.44 7.95
N ASP A 104 -2.95 -8.84 7.60
CA ASP A 104 -3.44 -8.79 6.22
C ASP A 104 -2.64 -7.81 5.37
N ALA A 105 -2.25 -6.66 5.94
CA ALA A 105 -1.27 -5.75 5.32
C ALA A 105 0.05 -6.47 5.00
N LYS A 106 0.57 -7.28 5.94
CA LYS A 106 1.77 -8.09 5.72
C LYS A 106 1.59 -9.11 4.59
N LYS A 107 0.48 -9.85 4.57
CA LYS A 107 0.22 -10.86 3.52
C LYS A 107 0.16 -10.21 2.14
N LEU A 108 -0.44 -9.04 2.05
CA LEU A 108 -0.50 -8.26 0.82
C LEU A 108 0.89 -7.81 0.36
N GLU A 109 1.71 -7.27 1.27
CA GLU A 109 3.10 -6.91 1.00
C GLU A 109 3.89 -8.11 0.44
N GLU A 110 3.77 -9.27 1.10
CA GLU A 110 4.43 -10.51 0.68
C GLU A 110 3.92 -11.03 -0.66
N ALA A 111 2.60 -10.95 -0.91
CA ALA A 111 2.00 -11.35 -2.19
C ALA A 111 2.51 -10.48 -3.35
N LEU A 112 2.58 -9.16 -3.18
CA LEU A 112 3.09 -8.26 -4.22
C LEU A 112 4.58 -8.44 -4.47
N LYS A 113 5.36 -8.73 -3.41
CA LYS A 113 6.75 -9.12 -3.57
C LYS A 113 6.87 -10.40 -4.40
N LEU A 114 6.12 -11.44 -4.06
CA LEU A 114 6.10 -12.70 -4.82
C LEU A 114 5.64 -12.47 -6.26
N PHE A 115 4.67 -11.60 -6.51
CA PHE A 115 4.23 -11.23 -7.84
C PHE A 115 5.39 -10.66 -8.68
N THR A 116 6.11 -9.70 -8.10
CA THR A 116 7.26 -9.02 -8.74
C THR A 116 8.40 -9.99 -9.02
N ASP A 117 8.74 -10.82 -8.04
CA ASP A 117 9.79 -11.83 -8.16
C ASP A 117 9.45 -12.85 -9.26
N ASN A 118 8.21 -13.33 -9.30
CA ASN A 118 7.76 -14.27 -10.35
C ASN A 118 7.68 -13.61 -11.73
N CYS A 119 7.28 -12.33 -11.85
CA CYS A 119 7.35 -11.61 -13.12
C CYS A 119 8.79 -11.50 -13.62
N THR A 120 9.73 -11.16 -12.73
CA THR A 120 11.16 -11.06 -13.05
C THR A 120 11.70 -12.39 -13.54
N LEU A 121 11.38 -13.50 -12.85
CA LEU A 121 11.76 -14.84 -13.28
C LEU A 121 11.16 -15.20 -14.64
N ALA A 122 9.86 -15.00 -14.82
CA ALA A 122 9.16 -15.30 -16.08
C ALA A 122 9.75 -14.52 -17.26
N ILE A 123 10.11 -13.24 -17.05
CA ILE A 123 10.81 -12.43 -18.06
C ILE A 123 12.17 -13.02 -18.39
N GLY A 124 12.98 -13.38 -17.39
CA GLY A 124 14.29 -13.98 -17.59
C GLY A 124 14.23 -15.27 -18.40
N TRP A 125 13.31 -16.17 -18.04
CA TRP A 125 13.12 -17.43 -18.76
C TRP A 125 12.62 -17.22 -20.19
N LEU A 126 11.64 -16.34 -20.42
CA LEU A 126 11.14 -16.05 -21.76
C LEU A 126 12.18 -15.36 -22.64
N GLN A 127 13.06 -14.53 -22.05
CA GLN A 127 14.17 -13.93 -22.77
C GLN A 127 15.18 -15.01 -23.19
N GLY A 128 15.52 -15.96 -22.31
CA GLY A 128 16.37 -17.09 -22.66
C GLY A 128 15.79 -17.97 -23.77
N VAL A 129 14.47 -18.22 -23.75
CA VAL A 129 13.77 -18.92 -24.83
C VAL A 129 13.85 -18.11 -26.13
N LEU A 130 13.62 -16.79 -26.08
CA LEU A 130 13.71 -15.91 -27.25
C LEU A 130 15.10 -15.96 -27.89
N ASP A 131 16.15 -15.83 -27.08
CA ASP A 131 17.55 -15.83 -27.53
C ASP A 131 17.90 -17.18 -28.20
N PHE A 132 17.47 -18.30 -27.60
CA PHE A 132 17.65 -19.64 -28.18
C PHE A 132 16.94 -19.80 -29.52
N LEU A 133 15.69 -19.34 -29.64
CA LEU A 133 14.93 -19.44 -30.88
C LEU A 133 15.54 -18.61 -32.01
N GLN A 134 16.12 -17.45 -31.68
CA GLN A 134 16.80 -16.58 -32.63
C GLN A 134 18.14 -17.17 -33.10
N ASP A 135 18.91 -17.78 -32.20
CA ASP A 135 20.18 -18.47 -32.54
C ASP A 135 19.96 -19.64 -33.50
N LYS A 136 18.87 -20.41 -33.30
CA LYS A 136 18.55 -21.58 -34.13
C LYS A 136 17.89 -21.25 -35.47
N ALA A 137 17.73 -19.97 -35.82
CA ALA A 137 17.02 -19.51 -37.03
C ALA A 137 15.65 -20.19 -37.21
N ILE A 138 14.94 -20.45 -36.10
CA ILE A 138 13.64 -21.14 -36.14
C ILE A 138 12.62 -20.20 -36.80
N THR A 139 12.12 -20.61 -37.96
CA THR A 139 11.25 -19.84 -38.87
C THR A 139 9.80 -19.71 -38.43
N ASN A 140 9.43 -20.17 -37.24
CA ASN A 140 8.06 -20.04 -36.76
C ASN A 140 7.82 -18.62 -36.21
N GLU A 141 7.59 -17.68 -37.13
CA GLU A 141 7.31 -16.27 -36.84
C GLU A 141 6.14 -16.09 -35.87
N PHE A 142 5.14 -16.97 -35.92
CA PHE A 142 4.02 -16.96 -34.99
C PHE A 142 4.46 -17.25 -33.55
N TYR A 143 5.29 -18.28 -33.33
CA TYR A 143 5.79 -18.62 -32.00
C TYR A 143 6.68 -17.50 -31.44
N LEU A 144 7.57 -16.95 -32.27
CA LEU A 144 8.41 -15.81 -31.92
C LEU A 144 7.58 -14.57 -31.53
N PHE A 145 6.51 -14.30 -32.29
CA PHE A 145 5.58 -13.23 -32.00
C PHE A 145 4.89 -13.41 -30.64
N GLN A 146 4.45 -14.63 -30.31
CA GLN A 146 3.81 -14.89 -29.01
C GLN A 146 4.78 -14.73 -27.84
N VAL A 147 6.02 -15.20 -27.96
CA VAL A 147 7.04 -15.01 -26.91
C VAL A 147 7.31 -13.52 -26.69
N LYS A 148 7.47 -12.74 -27.76
CA LYS A 148 7.66 -11.27 -27.69
C LYS A 148 6.44 -10.58 -27.08
N LYS A 149 5.22 -11.00 -27.42
CA LYS A 149 3.97 -10.46 -26.85
C LYS A 149 3.90 -10.72 -25.34
N SER A 150 4.21 -11.94 -24.89
CA SER A 150 4.22 -12.30 -23.47
C SER A 150 5.27 -11.52 -22.68
N LEU A 151 6.48 -11.36 -23.23
CA LEU A 151 7.52 -10.51 -22.63
C LEU A 151 7.06 -9.06 -22.47
N ARG A 152 6.38 -8.49 -23.47
CA ARG A 152 5.83 -7.14 -23.38
C ARG A 152 4.82 -7.03 -22.24
N ILE A 153 3.88 -7.98 -22.13
CA ILE A 153 2.85 -7.99 -21.09
C ILE A 153 3.47 -8.07 -19.69
N LEU A 154 4.45 -8.95 -19.48
CA LEU A 154 5.11 -9.09 -18.17
C LEU A 154 5.89 -7.83 -17.78
N ARG A 155 6.57 -7.19 -18.73
CA ARG A 155 7.26 -5.91 -18.49
C ARG A 155 6.29 -4.78 -18.17
N GLU A 156 5.16 -4.70 -18.88
CA GLU A 156 4.08 -3.76 -18.58
C GLU A 156 3.52 -3.99 -17.16
N LEU A 157 3.28 -5.25 -16.77
CA LEU A 157 2.81 -5.61 -15.43
C LEU A 157 3.81 -5.21 -14.33
N GLN A 158 5.10 -5.46 -14.54
CA GLN A 158 6.14 -5.06 -13.60
C GLN A 158 6.24 -3.54 -13.47
N ALA A 159 6.19 -2.80 -14.60
CA ALA A 159 6.22 -1.34 -14.59
C ALA A 159 5.00 -0.73 -13.88
N VAL A 160 3.82 -1.35 -14.01
CA VAL A 160 2.62 -0.93 -13.29
C VAL A 160 2.77 -1.15 -11.79
N GLU A 161 3.27 -2.32 -11.35
CA GLU A 161 3.50 -2.60 -9.93
C GLU A 161 4.52 -1.63 -9.31
N GLU A 162 5.64 -1.40 -10.00
CA GLU A 162 6.70 -0.52 -9.53
C GLU A 162 6.23 0.95 -9.47
N GLY A 163 5.45 1.39 -10.47
CA GLY A 163 4.77 2.68 -10.43
C GLY A 163 3.75 2.81 -9.29
N VAL A 164 3.03 1.73 -8.96
CA VAL A 164 2.07 1.68 -7.85
C VAL A 164 2.77 1.69 -6.49
N ARG A 165 3.95 1.09 -6.35
CA ARG A 165 4.79 1.24 -5.13
C ARG A 165 5.23 2.70 -4.91
N ILE A 166 5.60 3.38 -5.99
CA ILE A 166 6.09 4.77 -5.94
C ILE A 166 4.95 5.78 -5.73
N ASN A 167 3.78 5.54 -6.34
CA ASN A 167 2.65 6.48 -6.33
C ASN A 167 1.59 6.22 -5.24
N GLY A 168 1.85 5.31 -4.31
CA GLY A 168 0.96 5.12 -3.16
C GLY A 168 -0.23 4.18 -3.41
N GLY A 169 0.02 3.00 -3.99
CA GLY A 169 -0.99 1.96 -4.25
C GLY A 169 -1.73 1.40 -3.03
N PHE A 170 -2.51 0.33 -3.26
CA PHE A 170 -3.28 -0.39 -2.21
C PHE A 170 -2.48 -0.69 -0.92
N PRO A 171 -1.18 -1.08 -0.97
CA PRO A 171 -0.35 -1.20 0.24
C PRO A 171 -0.09 0.13 0.94
N SER A 172 0.08 1.23 0.19
CA SER A 172 0.23 2.57 0.76
C SER A 172 -1.00 2.99 1.53
N ALA A 173 -2.20 2.78 0.97
CA ALA A 173 -3.44 3.13 1.65
C ALA A 173 -3.58 2.37 2.98
N ALA A 174 -3.20 1.09 3.02
CA ALA A 174 -3.17 0.31 4.26
C ALA A 174 -2.16 0.88 5.28
N LEU A 175 -0.98 1.29 4.82
CA LEU A 175 0.03 1.93 5.67
C LEU A 175 -0.40 3.34 6.14
N ASP A 176 -1.10 4.11 5.30
CA ASP A 176 -1.64 5.43 5.64
C ASP A 176 -2.74 5.31 6.72
N ASN A 177 -3.55 4.25 6.66
CA ASN A 177 -4.52 3.93 7.71
C ASN A 177 -3.83 3.54 9.03
N LEU A 178 -2.72 2.78 8.97
CA LEU A 178 -1.91 2.49 10.16
C LEU A 178 -1.29 3.76 10.76
N GLU A 179 -0.84 4.70 9.93
CA GLU A 179 -0.35 6.01 10.41
C GLU A 179 -1.45 6.83 11.08
N THR A 180 -2.65 6.80 10.51
CA THR A 180 -3.83 7.46 11.08
C THR A 180 -4.21 6.84 12.42
N GLU A 181 -4.23 5.51 12.51
CA GLU A 181 -4.51 4.79 13.76
C GLU A 181 -3.42 5.03 14.81
N PHE A 182 -2.15 5.09 14.40
CA PHE A 182 -1.04 5.46 15.26
C PHE A 182 -1.25 6.85 15.88
N GLN A 183 -1.60 7.83 15.05
CA GLN A 183 -1.89 9.19 15.50
C GLN A 183 -3.09 9.20 16.46
N ARG A 184 -4.17 8.48 16.13
CA ARG A 184 -5.37 8.38 16.97
C ARG A 184 -5.07 7.77 18.33
N LEU A 185 -4.32 6.66 18.37
CA LEU A 185 -3.90 6.00 19.61
C LEU A 185 -3.05 6.93 20.49
N LEU A 186 -2.12 7.67 19.88
CA LEU A 186 -1.31 8.65 20.60
C LEU A 186 -2.17 9.79 21.15
N MET A 187 -3.10 10.34 20.37
CA MET A 187 -3.97 11.43 20.82
C MET A 187 -4.93 10.98 21.93
N ALA A 188 -5.57 9.81 21.78
CA ALA A 188 -6.53 9.29 22.74
C ALA A 188 -5.91 8.95 24.11
N ASN A 189 -4.61 8.65 24.12
CA ASN A 189 -3.87 8.27 25.34
C ASN A 189 -2.87 9.34 25.79
N SER A 190 -2.89 10.53 25.16
CA SER A 190 -2.15 11.70 25.61
C SER A 190 -3.14 12.69 26.22
N MET A 191 -3.44 12.51 27.50
CA MET A 191 -4.20 13.53 28.24
C MET A 191 -3.31 14.74 28.53
N PRO A 192 -3.88 15.96 28.65
CA PRO A 192 -3.17 17.06 29.26
C PRO A 192 -2.73 16.65 30.65
N ILE A 193 -1.49 16.95 31.03
CA ILE A 193 -0.95 16.56 32.35
C ILE A 193 -1.84 17.20 33.43
N PRO A 194 -2.54 16.42 34.28
CA PRO A 194 -3.36 16.98 35.33
C PRO A 194 -2.49 17.75 36.32
N LEU A 195 -2.90 18.96 36.67
CA LEU A 195 -2.25 19.87 37.63
C LEU A 195 -1.88 19.20 38.97
N VAL A 196 -2.67 18.21 39.39
CA VAL A 196 -2.48 17.45 40.64
C VAL A 196 -1.17 16.63 40.64
N SER A 197 -0.63 16.29 39.47
CA SER A 197 0.60 15.49 39.33
C SER A 197 1.90 16.29 39.43
N LEU A 198 1.87 17.61 39.65
CA LEU A 198 3.10 18.40 39.86
C LEU A 198 3.62 18.35 41.32
N GLY A 199 2.77 18.00 42.30
CA GLY A 199 3.12 17.99 43.72
C GLY A 199 3.65 16.65 44.27
N SER A 200 3.52 15.57 43.49
CA SER A 200 3.98 14.23 43.82
C SER A 200 4.78 13.74 42.63
N HIS A 201 6.01 13.26 42.88
CA HIS A 201 7.00 12.76 41.92
C HIS A 201 6.41 12.51 40.52
N VAL A 202 6.85 13.31 39.54
CA VAL A 202 6.40 13.31 38.14
C VAL A 202 6.22 11.87 37.67
N ALA A 203 5.02 11.34 37.83
CA ALA A 203 4.65 10.07 37.26
C ALA A 203 4.52 10.38 35.78
N THR A 204 5.61 10.14 35.04
CA THR A 204 5.56 10.04 33.58
C THR A 204 4.32 9.24 33.26
N GLN A 205 3.32 9.89 32.66
CA GLN A 205 2.10 9.20 32.24
C GLN A 205 2.51 8.14 31.23
N ALA A 206 2.74 6.93 31.75
CA ALA A 206 3.10 5.78 30.95
C ALA A 206 1.86 5.41 30.15
N LEU A 207 2.02 5.25 28.84
CA LEU A 207 0.96 4.74 27.99
C LEU A 207 0.54 3.36 28.54
N PRO A 208 -0.76 3.02 28.54
CA PRO A 208 -1.21 1.70 28.97
C PRO A 208 -0.47 0.61 28.19
N GLY A 209 -0.10 -0.49 28.85
CA GLY A 209 0.68 -1.58 28.20
C GLY A 209 0.00 -2.15 26.96
N SER A 210 -1.35 -2.23 26.96
CA SER A 210 -2.14 -2.63 25.79
C SER A 210 -2.03 -1.66 24.61
N VAL A 211 -1.88 -0.37 24.88
CA VAL A 211 -1.68 0.67 23.85
C VAL A 211 -0.24 0.63 23.35
N MET A 212 0.73 0.40 24.23
CA MET A 212 2.15 0.27 23.86
C MET A 212 2.36 -0.89 22.88
N GLY A 213 1.75 -2.06 23.15
CA GLY A 213 1.82 -3.20 22.24
C GLY A 213 1.23 -2.90 20.86
N LYS A 214 0.09 -2.19 20.80
CA LYS A 214 -0.52 -1.74 19.54
C LYS A 214 0.38 -0.77 18.78
N LEU A 215 0.92 0.25 19.46
CA LEU A 215 1.83 1.22 18.86
C LEU A 215 3.11 0.53 18.34
N GLN A 216 3.65 -0.43 19.07
CA GLN A 216 4.82 -1.19 18.66
C GLN A 216 4.55 -1.99 17.38
N ALA A 217 3.43 -2.72 17.31
CA ALA A 217 3.05 -3.46 16.11
C ALA A 217 2.93 -2.55 14.87
N ILE A 218 2.36 -1.35 15.05
CA ILE A 218 2.27 -0.36 13.98
C ILE A 218 3.66 0.14 13.57
N ILE A 219 4.51 0.51 14.54
CA ILE A 219 5.87 1.00 14.29
C ILE A 219 6.70 -0.03 13.53
N GLU A 220 6.66 -1.30 13.95
CA GLU A 220 7.38 -2.39 13.28
C GLU A 220 6.95 -2.54 11.83
N ARG A 221 5.63 -2.48 11.56
CA ARG A 221 5.07 -2.54 10.20
C ARG A 221 5.49 -1.35 9.34
N LEU A 222 5.37 -0.13 9.87
CA LEU A 222 5.76 1.09 9.17
C LEU A 222 7.27 1.14 8.92
N ASN A 223 8.08 0.64 9.85
CA ASN A 223 9.53 0.57 9.68
C ASN A 223 9.94 -0.41 8.58
N ALA A 224 9.30 -1.58 8.49
CA ALA A 224 9.52 -2.55 7.42
C ALA A 224 9.23 -1.95 6.02
N ASN A 225 8.37 -0.93 5.96
CA ASN A 225 8.00 -0.21 4.74
C ASN A 225 8.67 1.17 4.61
N SER A 226 9.79 1.40 5.29
CA SER A 226 10.58 2.65 5.22
C SER A 226 9.81 3.93 5.62
N ARG A 227 8.74 3.81 6.41
CA ARG A 227 7.90 4.94 6.87
C ARG A 227 8.19 5.42 8.28
N LEU A 228 9.28 4.94 8.89
CA LEU A 228 9.66 5.29 10.26
C LEU A 228 9.85 6.79 10.46
N ALA A 229 10.37 7.52 9.46
CA ALA A 229 10.55 8.97 9.54
C ALA A 229 9.22 9.72 9.70
N LYS A 230 8.18 9.32 8.95
CA LYS A 230 6.84 9.90 9.04
C LYS A 230 6.20 9.57 10.38
N CYS A 231 6.33 8.32 10.85
CA CYS A 231 5.89 7.90 12.18
C CYS A 231 6.53 8.73 13.31
N LYS A 232 7.84 9.01 13.24
CA LYS A 232 8.53 9.91 14.18
C LYS A 232 7.97 11.34 14.12
N SER A 233 7.71 11.86 12.93
CA SER A 233 7.10 13.19 12.75
C SER A 233 5.74 13.28 13.44
N ILE A 234 4.87 12.30 13.20
CA ILE A 234 3.53 12.21 13.85
C ILE A 234 3.67 12.18 15.37
N TYR A 235 4.60 11.38 15.90
CA TYR A 235 4.83 11.31 17.34
C TYR A 235 5.24 12.67 17.94
N VAL A 236 6.22 13.34 17.31
CA VAL A 236 6.69 14.66 17.76
C VAL A 236 5.55 15.68 17.71
N GLU A 237 4.76 15.68 16.64
CA GLU A 237 3.62 16.59 16.47
C GLU A 237 2.55 16.37 17.56
N VAL A 238 2.14 15.13 17.80
CA VAL A 238 1.12 14.81 18.81
C VAL A 238 1.61 15.20 20.21
N ARG A 239 2.86 14.87 20.56
CA ARG A 239 3.44 15.20 21.86
C ARG A 239 3.64 16.71 22.03
N GLY A 240 4.09 17.41 20.99
CA GLY A 240 4.21 18.87 20.97
C GLY A 240 2.86 19.56 21.14
N THR A 241 1.83 19.08 20.46
CA THR A 241 0.45 19.59 20.59
C THR A 241 -0.11 19.34 22.00
N ASN A 242 0.16 18.18 22.60
CA ASN A 242 -0.27 17.89 23.96
C ASN A 242 0.43 18.79 25.00
N ALA A 243 1.74 19.01 24.84
CA ALA A 243 2.49 19.95 25.66
C ALA A 243 1.96 21.38 25.52
N GLN A 244 1.64 21.82 24.29
CA GLN A 244 0.97 23.08 24.02
C GLN A 244 -0.33 23.23 24.80
N ARG A 245 -1.21 22.23 24.73
CA ARG A 245 -2.51 22.27 25.42
C ARG A 245 -2.32 22.34 26.92
N THR A 246 -1.40 21.54 27.46
CA THR A 246 -1.06 21.57 28.89
C THR A 246 -0.58 22.96 29.32
N LEU A 247 0.37 23.57 28.61
CA LEU A 247 0.85 24.92 28.92
C LEU A 247 -0.26 25.98 28.83
N ASN A 248 -1.18 25.85 27.86
CA ASN A 248 -2.34 26.73 27.75
C ASN A 248 -3.26 26.59 28.97
N THR A 249 -3.54 25.36 29.41
CA THR A 249 -4.32 25.10 30.62
C THR A 249 -3.67 25.69 31.88
N LEU A 250 -2.33 25.70 31.93
CA LEU A 250 -1.56 26.27 33.04
C LEU A 250 -1.42 27.80 32.99
N GLY A 251 -1.92 28.47 31.94
CA GLY A 251 -1.74 29.91 31.74
C GLY A 251 -0.30 30.33 31.38
N LEU A 252 0.57 29.39 31.02
CA LEU A 252 2.00 29.60 30.80
C LEU A 252 2.37 29.94 29.34
N ARG A 253 1.44 30.53 28.58
CA ARG A 253 1.64 30.88 27.16
C ARG A 253 2.86 31.77 26.89
N PHE A 254 3.29 32.57 27.86
CA PHE A 254 4.43 33.47 27.74
C PHE A 254 5.77 32.73 27.58
N LEU A 255 5.90 31.49 28.09
CA LEU A 255 7.13 30.69 27.93
C LEU A 255 7.35 30.20 26.49
N GLN A 256 6.27 30.13 25.70
CA GLN A 256 6.32 29.67 24.31
C GLN A 256 6.93 30.71 23.36
N LEU A 257 6.79 31.99 23.69
CA LEU A 257 7.39 33.10 22.95
C LEU A 257 8.92 33.11 23.07
N ASN A 258 9.47 32.67 24.21
CA ASN A 258 10.91 32.73 24.47
C ASN A 258 11.70 31.58 23.81
N LEU A 259 11.08 30.40 23.62
CA LEU A 259 11.74 29.27 22.95
C LEU A 259 11.96 29.48 21.45
N ARG A 260 11.08 30.24 20.77
CA ARG A 260 11.29 30.64 19.36
C ARG A 260 12.34 31.74 19.18
N MET A 261 12.65 32.48 20.24
CA MET A 261 13.61 33.58 20.22
C MET A 261 15.05 33.15 20.56
N SER A 262 15.24 31.94 21.10
CA SER A 262 16.56 31.42 21.50
C SER A 262 17.22 30.49 20.48
N GLY A 263 16.60 30.30 19.30
CA GLY A 263 17.12 29.51 18.18
C GLY A 263 17.59 30.35 17.00
N LYS A 264 18.18 31.52 17.27
CA LYS A 264 18.95 32.32 16.31
C LYS A 264 20.38 32.44 16.78
#